data_AF-A0A7S3BZN3-F1
#
_entry.id   AF-A0A7S3BZN3-F1
#
_cell.length_a   1.000
_cell.length_b   1.000
_cell.length_c   1.000
_cell.angle_alpha   90.00
_cell.angle_beta   90.00
_cell.angle_gamma   90.00
#
_symmetry.space_group_name_H-M   'P 1'
#
loop_
_entity.id
_entity.type
_entity.pdbx_description
1 polymer ?
#
loop_
_entity_poly.entity_id
_entity_poly.type
_entity_poly.pdbx_seq_one_letter_code
_entity_poly.pdbx_strand_id
1 'polypeptide(L)'
;DRPSRPTNGAHCLVIDVSFSMEDLTTVTSDDGDKVNHGFTVLDIAKHACCTYVASLDEGDWVCVACYASEARMIIEWTQCTAEGKEALFGAIRALVEEGSTNLTA
;
A
#
# COMPACT_ATOMS: atom_id res chain seq x y z
N ASP A 1 -28.13 17.87 -10.98
CA ASP A 1 -26.69 17.67 -11.16
C ASP A 1 -26.33 16.20 -11.11
N ARG A 2 -25.81 15.66 -12.21
CA ARG A 2 -25.02 14.42 -12.11
C ARG A 2 -23.65 14.83 -11.58
N PRO A 3 -23.09 14.17 -10.56
CA PRO A 3 -21.70 14.41 -10.19
C PRO A 3 -20.85 14.18 -11.45
N SER A 4 -20.01 15.15 -11.79
CA SER A 4 -19.05 15.02 -12.89
C SER A 4 -18.22 13.76 -12.65
N ARG A 5 -18.19 12.86 -13.63
CA ARG A 5 -17.35 11.66 -13.57
C ARG A 5 -15.91 12.10 -13.24
N PRO A 6 -15.23 11.45 -12.28
CA PRO A 6 -13.80 11.69 -12.07
C PRO A 6 -13.07 11.55 -13.41
N THR A 7 -12.19 12.50 -13.72
CA THR A 7 -11.33 12.41 -14.90
C THR A 7 -10.25 11.37 -14.66
N ASN A 8 -9.97 10.54 -15.67
CA ASN A 8 -8.84 9.63 -15.67
C ASN A 8 -7.56 10.36 -15.23
N GLY A 9 -6.86 9.80 -14.25
CA GLY A 9 -5.72 10.40 -13.58
C GLY A 9 -4.46 9.54 -13.61
N ALA A 10 -3.34 10.16 -13.24
CA ALA A 10 -2.09 9.47 -12.96
C ALA A 10 -1.78 9.61 -11.47
N HIS A 11 -1.62 8.49 -10.77
CA HIS A 11 -1.48 8.44 -9.32
C HIS A 11 -0.13 7.81 -8.94
N CYS A 12 0.64 8.51 -8.11
CA CYS A 12 1.87 7.97 -7.53
C CYS A 12 1.59 7.58 -6.07
N LEU A 13 1.65 6.28 -5.79
CA LEU A 13 1.53 5.76 -4.43
C LEU A 13 2.93 5.63 -3.82
N VAL A 14 3.21 6.42 -2.80
CA VAL A 14 4.47 6.34 -2.04
C VAL A 14 4.19 5.66 -0.72
N ILE A 15 4.73 4.46 -0.54
CA ILE A 15 4.51 3.61 0.63
C ILE A 15 5.74 3.68 1.52
N ASP A 16 5.57 4.19 2.73
CA ASP A 16 6.61 4.14 3.75
C ASP A 16 6.77 2.70 4.26
N VAL A 17 8.02 2.20 4.25
CA VAL A 17 8.41 0.85 4.66
C VAL A 17 9.50 0.89 5.75
N SER A 18 9.63 2.02 6.44
CA SER A 18 10.56 2.21 7.55
C SER A 18 10.22 1.35 8.77
N PHE A 19 11.19 1.18 9.68
CA PHE A 19 11.07 0.35 10.88
C PHE A 19 9.82 0.64 11.74
N SER A 20 9.32 1.89 11.78
CA SER A 20 8.08 2.22 12.52
C SER A 20 6.82 1.61 11.91
N MET A 21 6.87 1.12 10.67
CA MET A 21 5.75 0.42 10.04
C MET A 21 5.61 -1.04 10.50
N GLU A 22 6.65 -1.61 11.13
CA GLU A 22 6.64 -2.93 11.79
C GLU A 22 5.86 -2.92 13.10
N ASP A 23 5.59 -1.73 13.65
CA ASP A 23 4.92 -1.62 14.93
C ASP A 23 3.50 -2.22 14.86
N LEU A 24 3.14 -3.01 15.87
CA LEU A 24 1.87 -3.73 15.88
C LEU A 24 0.74 -2.72 16.06
N THR A 25 -0.26 -2.79 15.17
CA THR A 25 -1.38 -1.86 15.24
C THR A 25 -2.23 -2.18 16.48
N THR A 26 -2.10 -1.38 17.53
CA THR A 26 -2.90 -1.55 18.76
C THR A 26 -4.24 -0.82 18.61
N VAL A 27 -5.32 -1.58 18.45
CA VAL A 27 -6.68 -1.04 18.55
C VAL A 27 -7.08 -1.09 20.02
N THR A 28 -7.42 0.06 20.59
CA THR A 28 -7.95 0.13 21.96
C THR A 28 -9.43 -0.17 21.90
N SER A 29 -9.85 -1.29 22.48
CA SER A 29 -11.28 -1.59 22.65
C SER A 29 -11.87 -0.68 23.74
N ASP A 30 -13.19 -0.45 23.73
CA ASP A 30 -13.91 0.39 24.71
C ASP A 30 -13.72 -0.07 26.18
N ASP A 31 -13.25 -1.30 26.39
CA ASP A 31 -12.94 -1.87 27.72
C ASP A 31 -11.49 -1.62 28.20
N GLY A 32 -10.68 -0.88 27.44
CA GLY A 32 -9.28 -0.58 27.79
C GLY A 32 -8.29 -1.70 27.47
N ASP A 33 -8.76 -2.85 27.00
CA ASP A 33 -7.91 -3.93 26.50
C ASP A 33 -7.37 -3.61 25.10
N LYS A 34 -6.05 -3.65 24.98
CA LYS A 34 -5.34 -3.56 23.69
C LYS A 34 -5.48 -4.89 22.96
N VAL A 35 -6.45 -4.99 22.06
CA VAL A 35 -6.67 -6.20 21.27
C VAL A 35 -5.80 -6.15 20.03
N ASN A 36 -4.76 -6.98 20.03
CA ASN A 36 -3.83 -7.12 18.91
C ASN A 36 -4.40 -8.10 17.89
N HIS A 37 -4.68 -7.61 16.68
CA HIS A 37 -5.22 -8.44 15.59
C HIS A 37 -4.13 -9.10 14.74
N GLY A 38 -2.85 -8.93 15.08
CA GLY A 38 -1.72 -9.56 14.38
C GLY A 38 -1.35 -8.94 13.03
N PHE A 39 -1.76 -7.69 12.78
CA PHE A 39 -1.42 -6.94 11.55
C PHE A 39 -0.47 -5.77 11.88
N THR A 40 0.57 -5.59 11.07
CA THR A 40 1.46 -4.43 11.16
C THR A 40 0.82 -3.21 10.50
N VAL A 41 1.37 -2.01 10.74
CA VAL A 41 0.92 -0.80 10.05
C VAL A 41 1.16 -0.91 8.55
N LEU A 42 2.24 -1.59 8.12
CA LEU A 42 2.47 -1.85 6.69
C LEU A 42 1.36 -2.71 6.07
N ASP A 43 0.85 -3.73 6.77
CA ASP A 43 -0.24 -4.56 6.24
C ASP A 43 -1.51 -3.74 6.00
N ILE A 44 -1.82 -2.81 6.90
CA ILE A 44 -2.94 -1.87 6.74
C ILE A 44 -2.68 -0.93 5.56
N ALA A 45 -1.47 -0.38 5.44
CA ALA A 45 -1.10 0.50 4.33
C ALA A 45 -1.19 -0.21 2.97
N LYS A 46 -0.68 -1.45 2.87
CA LYS A 46 -0.79 -2.30 1.68
C LYS A 46 -2.25 -2.56 1.31
N HIS A 47 -3.09 -2.89 2.30
CA HIS A 47 -4.50 -3.14 2.08
C HIS A 47 -5.24 -1.89 1.61
N ALA A 48 -4.97 -0.74 2.21
CA ALA A 48 -5.53 0.54 1.81
C ALA A 48 -5.12 0.90 0.36
N CYS A 49 -3.85 0.71 0.01
CA CYS A 49 -3.36 0.94 -1.36
C CYS A 49 -4.04 0.00 -2.37
N CYS A 50 -4.19 -1.29 -2.04
CA CYS A 50 -4.90 -2.23 -2.90
C CYS A 50 -6.39 -1.82 -3.07
N THR A 51 -7.05 -1.39 -2.00
CA THR A 51 -8.44 -0.90 -2.06
C THR A 51 -8.56 0.35 -2.93
N TYR A 52 -7.60 1.27 -2.82
CA TYR A 52 -7.53 2.46 -3.66
C TYR A 52 -7.38 2.08 -5.15
N VAL A 53 -6.39 1.24 -5.49
CA VAL A 53 -6.19 0.76 -6.88
C VAL A 53 -7.41 0.00 -7.40
N ALA A 54 -8.09 -0.77 -6.56
CA ALA A 54 -9.31 -1.48 -6.94
C ALA A 54 -10.44 -0.51 -7.36
N SER A 55 -10.52 0.66 -6.73
CA SER A 55 -11.55 1.69 -7.00
C SER A 55 -11.34 2.51 -8.28
N LEU A 56 -10.14 2.46 -8.87
CA LEU A 56 -9.80 3.19 -10.09
C LEU A 56 -10.40 2.54 -11.35
N ASP A 57 -10.58 3.30 -12.42
CA ASP A 57 -11.07 2.81 -13.72
C ASP A 57 -9.88 2.47 -14.65
N GLU A 58 -10.13 1.75 -15.74
CA GLU A 58 -9.08 1.35 -16.71
C GLU A 58 -8.36 2.53 -17.38
N GLY A 59 -8.93 3.73 -17.30
CA GLY A 59 -8.32 4.95 -17.80
C GLY A 59 -7.23 5.52 -16.91
N ASP A 60 -7.16 5.08 -15.65
CA ASP A 60 -6.21 5.57 -14.66
C ASP A 60 -4.86 4.87 -14.78
N TRP A 61 -3.81 5.58 -14.40
CA TRP A 61 -2.43 5.08 -14.35
C TRP A 61 -1.89 5.16 -12.93
N VAL A 62 -1.20 4.12 -12.49
CA VAL A 62 -0.61 4.06 -11.15
C VAL A 62 0.86 3.68 -11.24
N CYS A 63 1.71 4.34 -10.47
CA CYS A 63 3.03 3.84 -10.13
C CYS A 63 3.16 3.71 -8.61
N VAL A 64 4.05 2.83 -8.15
CA VAL A 64 4.28 2.62 -6.72
C VAL A 64 5.77 2.78 -6.43
N ALA A 65 6.08 3.64 -5.47
CA ALA A 65 7.40 3.79 -4.88
C ALA A 65 7.34 3.41 -3.40
N CYS A 66 8.44 2.89 -2.85
CA CYS A 66 8.59 2.77 -1.41
C CYS A 66 9.68 3.70 -0.89
N TYR A 67 9.57 4.06 0.39
CA TYR A 67 10.53 4.91 1.08
C TYR A 67 10.87 4.34 2.47
N ALA A 68 12.16 4.18 2.75
CA ALA A 68 12.68 3.99 4.11
C ALA A 68 13.90 4.90 4.31
N SER A 69 15.11 4.40 4.06
CA SER A 69 16.31 5.25 4.03
C SER A 69 16.51 5.92 2.67
N GLU A 70 16.06 5.26 1.61
CA GLU A 70 16.09 5.76 0.23
C GLU A 70 14.75 5.48 -0.45
N ALA A 71 14.39 6.30 -1.45
CA ALA A 71 13.21 6.07 -2.27
C ALA A 71 13.54 5.14 -3.44
N ARG A 72 12.73 4.11 -3.67
CA ARG A 72 12.86 3.24 -4.85
C ARG A 72 11.52 2.98 -5.52
N MET A 73 11.52 2.90 -6.84
CA MET A 73 10.37 2.48 -7.62
C MET A 73 10.17 0.97 -7.47
N ILE A 74 8.93 0.57 -7.20
CA ILE A 74 8.52 -0.83 -7.03
C ILE A 74 7.86 -1.33 -8.30
N ILE A 75 7.03 -0.48 -8.89
CA ILE A 75 6.45 -0.68 -10.21
C ILE A 75 6.29 0.69 -10.88
N GLU A 76 6.70 0.75 -12.14
CA GLU A 76 6.56 1.93 -12.99
C GLU A 76 5.09 2.18 -13.35
N TRP A 77 4.83 3.27 -14.08
CA TRP A 77 3.50 3.63 -14.57
C TRP A 77 2.81 2.45 -15.25
N THR A 78 1.75 1.97 -14.61
CA THR A 78 0.95 0.82 -15.03
C THR A 78 -0.49 1.27 -15.16
N GLN A 79 -1.09 1.00 -16.31
CA GLN A 79 -2.50 1.30 -16.55
C GLN A 79 -3.39 0.37 -15.72
N CYS A 80 -4.51 0.88 -15.19
CA CYS A 80 -5.43 0.13 -14.33
C CYS A 80 -6.36 -0.85 -15.09
N THR A 81 -5.85 -1.53 -16.12
CA THR A 81 -6.54 -2.68 -16.74
C THR A 81 -6.66 -3.83 -15.74
N ALA A 82 -7.42 -4.88 -16.06
CA ALA A 82 -7.48 -6.07 -15.21
C ALA A 82 -6.09 -6.66 -14.90
N GLU A 83 -5.25 -6.81 -15.93
CA GLU A 83 -3.88 -7.32 -15.78
C GLU A 83 -2.97 -6.34 -15.05
N GLY A 84 -3.12 -5.04 -15.32
CA GLY A 84 -2.36 -3.99 -14.66
C GLY A 84 -2.68 -3.88 -13.17
N LYS A 85 -3.96 -4.02 -12.79
CA LYS A 85 -4.38 -4.09 -11.39
C LYS A 85 -3.80 -5.30 -10.67
N GLU A 86 -3.80 -6.48 -11.31
CA GLU A 86 -3.16 -7.67 -10.72
C GLU A 86 -1.64 -7.48 -10.52
N ALA A 87 -0.96 -6.85 -11.48
CA ALA A 87 0.46 -6.50 -11.34
C ALA A 87 0.70 -5.51 -10.19
N LEU A 88 -0.14 -4.47 -10.08
CA LEU A 88 -0.11 -3.49 -8.99
C LEU A 88 -0.37 -4.15 -7.63
N PHE A 89 -1.36 -5.04 -7.52
CA PHE A 89 -1.65 -5.77 -6.29
C PHE A 89 -0.49 -6.68 -5.88
N GLY A 90 0.11 -7.38 -6.84
CA GLY A 90 1.29 -8.21 -6.61
C GLY A 90 2.46 -7.38 -6.07
N ALA A 91 2.74 -6.24 -6.71
CA ALA A 91 3.80 -5.33 -6.32
C ALA A 91 3.61 -4.75 -4.91
N ILE A 92 2.39 -4.30 -4.58
CA ILE A 92 2.06 -3.74 -3.25
C ILE A 92 2.17 -4.82 -2.17
N ARG A 93 1.62 -6.01 -2.40
CA ARG A 93 1.63 -7.12 -1.42
C ARG A 93 3.04 -7.65 -1.16
N ALA A 94 3.93 -7.60 -2.16
CA ALA A 94 5.31 -8.05 -2.05
C ALA A 94 6.22 -7.10 -1.25
N LEU A 95 5.74 -5.92 -0.85
CA LEU A 95 6.50 -5.02 0.00
C LEU A 95 6.82 -5.68 1.35
N VAL A 96 8.06 -5.48 1.80
CA VAL A 96 8.55 -5.93 3.10
C VAL A 96 9.20 -4.73 3.79
N GLU A 97 9.11 -4.71 5.11
CA GLU A 97 9.65 -3.65 5.95
C GLU A 97 11.18 -3.71 5.92
N GLU A 98 11.84 -2.58 5.71
CA GLU A 98 13.30 -2.48 5.88
C GLU A 98 13.59 -2.28 7.38
N GLY A 99 13.48 -3.38 8.13
CA GLY A 99 13.54 -3.41 9.59
C GLY A 99 13.73 -4.80 10.19
N SER A 100 13.23 -5.83 9.49
CA SER A 100 13.64 -7.21 9.72
C SER A 100 15.13 -7.32 9.38
N THR A 101 15.95 -7.24 10.43
CA THR A 101 17.36 -7.60 10.41
C THR A 101 17.50 -8.87 9.57
N ASN A 102 18.29 -8.82 8.50
CA ASN A 102 18.70 -10.02 7.77
C ASN A 102 19.60 -10.83 8.70
N LEU A 103 18.97 -11.57 9.62
CA LEU A 103 19.62 -12.45 10.58
C LEU A 103 19.64 -13.86 9.99
N THR A 104 20.14 -13.98 8.76
CA THR A 104 20.64 -15.23 8.20
C THR A 104 21.94 -14.95 7.47
N ALA A 105 23.03 -15.11 8.20
CA ALA A 105 24.36 -15.43 7.69
C ALA A 105 24.55 -16.96 7.70
#